data_AF-A0A094CY82-F1
#
_entry.id   AF-A0A094CY82-F1
#
_cell.length_a   1.000
_cell.length_b   1.000
_cell.length_c   1.000
_cell.angle_alpha   90.00
_cell.angle_beta   90.00
_cell.angle_gamma   90.00
#
_symmetry.space_group_name_H-M   'P 1'
#
loop_
_entity.id
_entity.type
_entity.pdbx_description
1 polymer ?
#
loop_
_entity_poly.entity_id
_entity_poly.type
_entity_poly.pdbx_seq_one_letter_code
_entity_poly.pdbx_strand_id
1 'polypeptide(L)'
;MAKFSIISAVVALLAVGAAAFAAPAPVDELIPGPGFPSPESLGLTRKDLLEMGPVKSLSPAALTYHPPILTTSIVPESYNAHRARSALLSGKRANAATIPTCEDNYTVPKSGAQVCINFINALGSKPCTVSGKFVQNMCTDHGVSIMGANIKNLASVSSSCSDVAIAAQWIYDNCGVDTTDMNAGAHFAHGNGDLLISIVPA
;
A
#
# COMPACT_ATOMS: atom_id res chain seq x y z
N MET A 1 -58.83 -24.01 47.38
CA MET A 1 -58.97 -22.61 46.93
C MET A 1 -57.62 -21.93 47.10
N ALA A 2 -56.88 -21.74 46.01
CA ALA A 2 -55.65 -20.95 46.00
C ALA A 2 -55.63 -20.16 44.68
N LYS A 3 -55.77 -18.84 44.80
CA LYS A 3 -55.68 -17.87 43.70
C LYS A 3 -54.20 -17.50 43.57
N PHE A 4 -53.56 -17.79 42.43
CA PHE A 4 -52.27 -17.20 42.10
C PHE A 4 -52.48 -16.08 41.10
N SER A 5 -52.22 -14.88 41.59
CA SER A 5 -52.38 -13.59 40.93
C SER A 5 -51.29 -13.41 39.87
N ILE A 6 -51.68 -13.06 38.65
CA ILE A 6 -50.81 -12.75 37.53
C ILE A 6 -50.33 -11.30 37.71
N ILE A 7 -49.11 -11.11 38.22
CA ILE A 7 -48.47 -9.79 38.27
C ILE A 7 -47.26 -9.78 37.33
N SER A 8 -47.50 -9.21 36.16
CA SER A 8 -46.71 -8.16 35.51
C SER A 8 -45.23 -8.05 35.84
N ALA A 9 -44.37 -8.33 34.85
CA ALA A 9 -43.07 -7.68 34.69
C ALA A 9 -42.53 -7.90 33.25
N VAL A 10 -43.07 -7.17 32.27
CA VAL A 10 -42.38 -7.01 30.97
C VAL A 10 -41.36 -5.90 31.16
N VAL A 11 -40.13 -6.28 31.51
CA VAL A 11 -38.98 -5.38 31.49
C VAL A 11 -38.53 -5.25 30.03
N ALA A 12 -38.92 -4.16 29.38
CA ALA A 12 -38.43 -3.80 28.06
C ALA A 12 -36.97 -3.34 28.17
N LEU A 13 -36.05 -4.19 27.69
CA LEU A 13 -34.64 -3.84 27.47
C LEU A 13 -34.56 -2.83 26.30
N LEU A 14 -34.50 -1.54 26.62
CA LEU A 14 -34.03 -0.50 25.69
C LEU A 14 -32.49 -0.45 25.78
N ALA A 15 -31.82 -1.35 25.07
CA ALA A 15 -30.41 -1.17 24.77
C ALA A 15 -30.29 -0.09 23.69
N VAL A 16 -30.14 1.16 24.12
CA VAL A 16 -29.70 2.25 23.25
C VAL A 16 -28.27 1.89 22.82
N GLY A 17 -28.14 1.38 21.59
CA GLY A 17 -26.84 1.12 20.98
C GLY A 17 -26.06 2.42 20.91
N ALA A 18 -24.98 2.51 21.68
CA ALA A 18 -23.97 3.53 21.49
C ALA A 18 -23.35 3.29 20.11
N ALA A 19 -23.75 4.08 19.12
CA ALA A 19 -22.94 4.26 17.92
C ALA A 19 -21.64 4.91 18.38
N ALA A 20 -20.60 4.10 18.53
CA ALA A 20 -19.25 4.61 18.70
C ALA A 20 -18.88 5.35 17.42
N PHE A 21 -19.06 6.67 17.42
CA PHE A 21 -18.39 7.54 16.47
C PHE A 21 -16.90 7.38 16.74
N ALA A 22 -16.22 6.62 15.88
CA ALA A 22 -14.77 6.56 15.87
C ALA A 22 -14.26 8.00 15.78
N ALA A 23 -13.49 8.42 16.79
CA ALA A 23 -12.79 9.70 16.74
C ALA A 23 -11.95 9.73 15.45
N PRO A 24 -11.83 10.88 14.76
CA PRO A 24 -10.93 10.98 13.62
C PRO A 24 -9.54 10.56 14.09
N ALA A 25 -8.95 9.58 13.39
CA ALA A 25 -7.60 9.13 13.67
C ALA A 25 -6.65 10.35 13.61
N PRO A 26 -5.67 10.46 14.52
CA PRO A 26 -4.61 11.44 14.41
C PRO A 26 -4.00 11.39 13.00
N VAL A 27 -3.78 12.55 12.39
CA VAL A 27 -3.17 12.68 11.05
C VAL A 27 -1.79 12.01 10.94
N ASP A 28 -1.18 11.73 12.08
CA ASP A 28 0.14 11.13 12.22
C ASP A 28 0.10 9.65 12.59
N GLU A 29 -1.07 9.01 12.57
CA GLU A 29 -1.21 7.58 12.84
C GLU A 29 -1.16 6.75 11.55
N LEU A 30 -0.43 5.64 11.63
CA LEU A 30 -0.37 4.65 10.56
C LEU A 30 -1.69 3.87 10.51
N ILE A 31 -2.37 3.91 9.37
CA ILE A 31 -3.62 3.19 9.12
C ILE A 31 -3.35 2.02 8.17
N PRO A 32 -3.32 0.77 8.65
CA PRO A 32 -3.23 -0.40 7.79
C PRO A 32 -4.43 -0.52 6.84
N GLY A 33 -4.17 -1.06 5.66
CA GLY A 33 -5.20 -1.40 4.71
C GLY A 33 -6.11 -2.53 5.19
N PRO A 34 -7.32 -2.68 4.63
CA PRO A 34 -8.21 -3.80 4.95
C PRO A 34 -7.50 -5.15 4.78
N GLY A 35 -7.60 -6.02 5.79
CA GLY A 35 -6.98 -7.35 5.80
C GLY A 35 -5.49 -7.36 6.19
N PHE A 36 -4.88 -6.20 6.45
CA PHE A 36 -3.54 -6.09 7.01
C PHE A 36 -3.60 -6.02 8.55
N PRO A 37 -2.60 -6.57 9.26
CA PRO A 37 -2.56 -6.50 10.72
C PRO A 37 -2.29 -5.07 11.20
N SER A 38 -2.62 -4.75 12.45
CA SER A 38 -2.23 -3.47 13.03
C SER A 38 -0.75 -3.45 13.42
N PRO A 39 -0.09 -2.27 13.45
CA PRO A 39 1.31 -2.18 13.89
C PRO A 39 1.50 -2.71 15.32
N GLU A 40 0.52 -2.44 16.20
CA GLU A 40 0.53 -2.88 17.60
C GLU A 40 0.48 -4.40 17.70
N SER A 41 -0.24 -5.07 16.79
CA SER A 41 -0.28 -6.54 16.74
C SER A 41 1.05 -7.17 16.34
N LEU A 42 1.96 -6.38 15.75
CA LEU A 42 3.34 -6.75 15.45
C LEU A 42 4.31 -6.33 16.56
N GLY A 43 3.83 -5.68 17.64
CA GLY A 43 4.66 -5.10 18.68
C GLY A 43 5.45 -3.88 18.22
N LEU A 44 4.96 -3.18 17.19
CA LEU A 44 5.62 -2.02 16.58
C LEU A 44 4.81 -0.75 16.82
N THR A 45 5.53 0.35 17.05
CA THR A 45 4.97 1.69 17.00
C THR A 45 5.36 2.37 15.68
N ARG A 46 4.67 3.46 15.35
CA ARG A 46 5.07 4.32 14.22
C ARG A 46 6.53 4.81 14.34
N LYS A 47 6.97 5.13 15.56
CA LYS A 47 8.37 5.54 15.82
C LYS A 47 9.34 4.43 15.46
N ASP A 48 9.04 3.19 15.86
CA ASP A 48 9.89 2.05 15.56
C ASP A 48 9.98 1.81 14.05
N LEU A 49 8.87 1.98 13.33
CA LEU A 49 8.86 1.89 11.88
C LEU A 49 9.73 2.95 11.20
N LEU A 50 9.77 4.19 11.71
CA LEU A 50 10.70 5.21 11.20
C LEU A 50 12.17 4.83 11.48
N GLU A 51 12.44 4.28 12.66
CA GLU A 51 13.79 3.88 13.09
C GLU A 51 14.35 2.66 12.32
N MET A 52 13.49 1.86 11.68
CA MET A 52 13.93 0.73 10.82
C MET A 52 14.78 1.18 9.62
N GLY A 53 14.69 2.45 9.22
CA GLY A 53 15.42 2.99 8.08
C GLY A 53 14.90 2.48 6.72
N PRO A 54 15.57 2.82 5.61
CA PRO A 54 15.14 2.40 4.28
C PRO A 54 15.31 0.89 4.08
N VAL A 55 14.35 0.29 3.39
CA VAL A 55 14.48 -1.09 2.90
C VAL A 55 15.62 -1.11 1.87
N LYS A 56 16.37 -2.21 1.80
CA LYS A 56 17.34 -2.38 0.70
C LYS A 56 16.56 -2.63 -0.58
N SER A 57 16.22 -1.56 -1.30
CA SER A 57 15.82 -1.67 -2.70
C SER A 57 17.05 -2.15 -3.49
N LEU A 58 16.84 -3.01 -4.49
CA LEU A 58 17.86 -3.19 -5.51
C LEU A 58 17.94 -1.88 -6.29
N SER A 59 18.73 -0.95 -5.77
CA SER A 59 19.13 0.26 -6.47
C SER A 59 19.64 -0.12 -7.87
N PRO A 60 19.46 0.71 -8.91
CA PRO A 60 20.02 0.44 -10.24
C PRO A 60 21.55 0.17 -10.22
N ALA A 61 22.26 0.48 -9.13
CA ALA A 61 23.66 0.06 -8.94
C ALA A 61 23.88 -1.47 -8.79
N ALA A 62 22.83 -2.25 -8.50
CA ALA A 62 22.92 -3.70 -8.31
C ALA A 62 22.71 -4.53 -9.61
N LEU A 63 22.38 -3.89 -10.73
CA LEU A 63 22.37 -4.56 -12.04
C LEU A 63 23.79 -4.60 -12.62
N THR A 64 24.61 -5.52 -12.12
CA THR A 64 25.81 -5.96 -12.87
C THR A 64 25.35 -6.79 -14.07
N TYR A 65 25.17 -6.08 -15.17
CA TYR A 65 25.43 -6.46 -16.55
C TYR A 65 25.84 -7.93 -16.75
N HIS A 66 24.92 -8.75 -17.26
CA HIS A 66 25.26 -9.95 -18.02
C HIS A 66 25.10 -9.63 -19.52
N PRO A 67 26.19 -9.59 -20.32
CA PRO A 67 26.07 -9.49 -21.78
C PRO A 67 25.40 -10.76 -22.35
N PRO A 68 24.66 -10.69 -23.48
CA PRO A 68 24.98 -9.83 -24.62
C PRO A 68 23.77 -9.12 -25.27
N ILE A 69 22.93 -8.39 -24.53
CA ILE A 69 21.95 -7.49 -25.17
C ILE A 69 21.96 -6.13 -24.47
N LEU A 70 22.54 -5.16 -25.18
CA LEU A 70 22.51 -3.74 -24.85
C LEU A 70 21.11 -3.20 -25.18
N THR A 71 20.28 -2.96 -24.18
CA THR A 71 19.24 -1.94 -24.28
C THR A 71 19.38 -1.01 -23.09
N THR A 72 19.83 0.20 -23.36
CA THR A 72 19.76 1.34 -22.45
C THR A 72 18.29 1.58 -22.10
N SER A 73 17.80 1.01 -21.01
CA SER A 73 16.57 1.50 -20.38
C SER A 73 16.91 2.80 -19.65
N ILE A 74 17.11 3.85 -20.44
CA ILE A 74 16.90 5.22 -19.97
C ILE A 74 15.44 5.22 -19.54
N VAL A 75 15.16 5.27 -18.24
CA VAL A 75 13.80 5.52 -17.75
C VAL A 75 13.41 6.87 -18.35
N PRO A 76 12.46 6.93 -19.30
CA PRO A 76 12.08 8.22 -19.84
C PRO A 76 11.49 9.03 -18.70
N GLU A 77 12.04 10.23 -18.52
CA GLU A 77 11.55 11.25 -17.62
C GLU A 77 10.04 11.43 -17.86
N SER A 78 9.24 11.32 -16.79
CA SER A 78 7.78 11.51 -16.76
C SER A 78 6.94 10.54 -17.63
N TYR A 79 6.66 9.34 -17.12
CA TYR A 79 5.51 8.55 -17.63
C TYR A 79 4.45 8.46 -16.55
N ASN A 80 3.37 9.25 -16.69
CA ASN A 80 2.26 9.32 -15.73
C ASN A 80 1.77 7.93 -15.28
N ALA A 81 1.77 7.66 -13.97
CA ALA A 81 1.21 6.43 -13.40
C ALA A 81 -0.29 6.32 -13.73
N HIS A 82 -1.02 7.45 -13.86
CA HIS A 82 -2.37 7.47 -14.44
C HIS A 82 -2.46 6.94 -15.87
N ARG A 83 -1.48 7.20 -16.74
CA ARG A 83 -1.48 6.70 -18.12
C ARG A 83 -1.21 5.20 -18.17
N ALA A 84 -0.32 4.70 -17.32
CA ALA A 84 -0.11 3.27 -17.13
C ALA A 84 -1.37 2.59 -16.60
N ARG A 85 -2.02 3.17 -15.57
CA ARG A 85 -3.33 2.71 -15.07
C ARG A 85 -4.41 2.74 -16.14
N SER A 86 -4.58 3.82 -16.91
CA SER A 86 -5.56 3.89 -18.00
C SER A 86 -5.25 2.93 -19.15
N ALA A 87 -3.98 2.68 -19.48
CA ALA A 87 -3.58 1.68 -20.48
C ALA A 87 -3.87 0.25 -20.00
N LEU A 88 -3.63 -0.03 -18.72
CA LEU A 88 -3.97 -1.31 -18.08
C LEU A 88 -5.49 -1.52 -17.98
N LEU A 89 -6.24 -0.49 -17.59
CA LEU A 89 -7.71 -0.49 -17.50
C LEU A 89 -8.39 -0.61 -18.87
N SER A 90 -7.73 -0.21 -19.97
CA SER A 90 -8.27 -0.30 -21.33
C SER A 90 -7.93 -1.60 -22.06
N GLY A 91 -7.32 -2.59 -21.40
CA GLY A 91 -7.01 -3.91 -21.98
C GLY A 91 -5.95 -3.88 -23.09
N LYS A 92 -5.34 -2.71 -23.37
CA LYS A 92 -4.20 -2.60 -24.27
C LYS A 92 -2.98 -3.11 -23.53
N ARG A 93 -2.68 -4.41 -23.74
CA ARG A 93 -1.51 -5.14 -23.24
C ARG A 93 -0.32 -4.22 -22.94
N ALA A 94 -0.09 -3.97 -21.65
CA ALA A 94 1.13 -4.13 -20.86
C ALA A 94 2.53 -3.98 -21.51
N ASN A 95 2.69 -3.36 -22.68
CA ASN A 95 4.01 -2.99 -23.21
C ASN A 95 4.54 -1.68 -22.59
N ALA A 96 3.67 -0.92 -21.91
CA ALA A 96 4.04 0.27 -21.13
C ALA A 96 4.13 -0.01 -19.62
N ALA A 97 3.72 -1.19 -19.17
CA ALA A 97 3.69 -1.59 -17.76
C ALA A 97 4.94 -2.40 -17.38
N THR A 98 6.08 -2.10 -17.98
CA THR A 98 7.37 -2.74 -17.67
C THR A 98 8.38 -1.76 -17.10
N ILE A 99 8.01 -0.48 -16.98
CA ILE A 99 8.93 0.57 -16.53
C ILE A 99 8.38 1.19 -15.24
N PRO A 100 9.18 1.33 -14.18
CA PRO A 100 8.82 2.17 -13.06
C PRO A 100 8.41 3.57 -13.52
N THR A 101 7.43 4.15 -12.83
CA THR A 101 6.91 5.48 -13.18
C THR A 101 6.93 6.42 -11.99
N CYS A 102 7.39 7.65 -12.21
CA CYS A 102 7.13 8.79 -11.34
C CYS A 102 6.05 9.68 -11.98
N GLU A 103 5.18 10.25 -11.16
CA GLU A 103 4.06 11.08 -11.56
C GLU A 103 4.21 12.48 -10.95
N ASP A 104 4.53 13.44 -11.82
CA ASP A 104 4.93 14.78 -11.40
C ASP A 104 3.75 15.70 -11.03
N ASN A 105 2.51 15.20 -11.15
CA ASN A 105 1.29 15.95 -10.83
C ASN A 105 0.90 15.87 -9.34
N TYR A 106 1.48 14.92 -8.61
CA TYR A 106 1.13 14.68 -7.21
C TYR A 106 2.38 14.54 -6.37
N THR A 107 2.56 15.47 -5.44
CA THR A 107 3.62 15.42 -4.43
C THR A 107 3.08 14.82 -3.14
N VAL A 108 3.85 13.96 -2.50
CA VAL A 108 3.53 13.31 -1.22
C VAL A 108 4.74 13.37 -0.27
N PRO A 109 4.51 13.45 1.06
CA PRO A 109 5.60 13.50 2.03
C PRO A 109 6.34 12.16 2.12
N LYS A 110 7.67 12.22 2.03
CA LYS A 110 8.54 11.04 2.17
C LYS A 110 8.37 10.34 3.51
N SER A 111 8.13 11.08 4.60
CA SER A 111 7.96 10.50 5.93
C SER A 111 6.83 9.47 5.98
N GLY A 112 5.67 9.79 5.40
CA GLY A 112 4.52 8.87 5.33
C GLY A 112 4.80 7.65 4.46
N ALA A 113 5.41 7.88 3.29
CA ALA A 113 5.80 6.80 2.39
C ALA A 113 6.74 5.79 3.08
N GLN A 114 7.77 6.27 3.79
CA GLN A 114 8.75 5.40 4.44
C GLN A 114 8.14 4.59 5.60
N VAL A 115 7.23 5.18 6.40
CA VAL A 115 6.53 4.43 7.44
C VAL A 115 5.73 3.28 6.84
N CYS A 116 4.98 3.55 5.76
CA CYS A 116 4.23 2.51 5.09
C CYS A 116 5.12 1.43 4.46
N ILE A 117 6.24 1.81 3.85
CA ILE A 117 7.23 0.84 3.32
C ILE A 117 7.73 -0.08 4.42
N ASN A 118 8.10 0.49 5.58
CA ASN A 118 8.66 -0.27 6.70
C ASN A 118 7.61 -1.16 7.36
N PHE A 119 6.37 -0.69 7.47
CA PHE A 119 5.24 -1.51 7.94
C PHE A 119 5.02 -2.72 7.04
N ILE A 120 4.96 -2.52 5.72
CA ILE A 120 4.77 -3.61 4.77
C ILE A 120 5.98 -4.57 4.82
N ASN A 121 7.21 -4.05 4.94
CA ASN A 121 8.41 -4.88 5.06
C ASN A 121 8.43 -5.71 6.35
N ALA A 122 7.92 -5.18 7.47
CA ALA A 122 7.83 -5.90 8.74
C ALA A 122 6.91 -7.14 8.67
N LEU A 123 6.02 -7.21 7.68
CA LEU A 123 5.22 -8.40 7.40
C LEU A 123 6.04 -9.53 6.76
N GLY A 124 7.21 -9.21 6.20
CA GLY A 124 8.17 -10.16 5.64
C GLY A 124 7.58 -11.00 4.52
N SER A 125 7.75 -12.32 4.62
CA SER A 125 7.30 -13.29 3.61
C SER A 125 5.79 -13.54 3.62
N LYS A 126 5.01 -12.86 4.47
CA LYS A 126 3.55 -12.99 4.46
C LYS A 126 2.98 -12.55 3.11
N PRO A 127 1.87 -13.16 2.65
CA PRO A 127 1.27 -12.81 1.37
C PRO A 127 0.56 -11.44 1.42
N CYS A 128 1.05 -10.50 0.63
CA CYS A 128 0.38 -9.23 0.34
C CYS A 128 -0.59 -9.45 -0.82
N THR A 129 -1.85 -9.75 -0.49
CA THR A 129 -2.85 -10.18 -1.47
C THR A 129 -3.85 -9.07 -1.80
N VAL A 130 -4.16 -8.90 -3.08
CA VAL A 130 -5.29 -8.11 -3.59
C VAL A 130 -6.36 -9.08 -4.06
N SER A 131 -7.51 -9.10 -3.38
CA SER A 131 -8.60 -10.05 -3.62
C SER A 131 -9.93 -9.34 -3.86
N GLY A 132 -10.71 -9.82 -4.84
CA GLY A 132 -12.07 -9.35 -5.09
C GLY A 132 -12.21 -7.89 -5.54
N LYS A 133 -11.09 -7.20 -5.78
CA LYS A 133 -11.01 -5.79 -6.22
C LYS A 133 -9.85 -5.61 -7.19
N PHE A 134 -9.93 -4.58 -8.03
CA PHE A 134 -8.84 -4.19 -8.92
C PHE A 134 -7.70 -3.49 -8.15
N VAL A 135 -8.03 -2.70 -7.11
CA VAL A 135 -7.05 -2.00 -6.26
C VAL A 135 -7.42 -2.19 -4.80
N GLN A 136 -6.41 -2.32 -3.95
CA GLN A 136 -6.54 -2.36 -2.50
C GLN A 136 -5.50 -1.46 -1.85
N ASN A 137 -5.95 -0.61 -0.92
CA ASN A 137 -5.06 0.12 -0.03
C ASN A 137 -4.37 -0.89 0.89
N MET A 138 -3.05 -0.79 1.03
CA MET A 138 -2.24 -1.63 1.91
C MET A 138 -1.84 -0.87 3.17
N CYS A 139 -1.65 0.44 3.05
CA CYS A 139 -1.20 1.29 4.13
C CYS A 139 -1.46 2.76 3.84
N THR A 140 -1.82 3.54 4.87
CA THR A 140 -1.92 4.99 4.83
C THR A 140 -1.17 5.63 6.00
N ASP A 141 -0.35 6.65 5.76
CA ASP A 141 0.33 7.44 6.81
C ASP A 141 0.62 8.86 6.30
N HIS A 142 0.38 9.90 7.11
CA HIS A 142 0.68 11.31 6.76
C HIS A 142 0.16 11.75 5.38
N GLY A 143 -1.06 11.34 5.01
CA GLY A 143 -1.65 11.70 3.71
C GLY A 143 -1.06 10.94 2.51
N VAL A 144 -0.25 9.90 2.74
CA VAL A 144 0.28 8.99 1.72
C VAL A 144 -0.46 7.66 1.78
N SER A 145 -0.79 7.09 0.63
CA SER A 145 -1.35 5.75 0.49
C SER A 145 -0.43 4.87 -0.36
N ILE A 146 -0.10 3.69 0.15
CA ILE A 146 0.50 2.60 -0.63
C ILE A 146 -0.60 1.62 -1.03
N MET A 147 -0.77 1.44 -2.34
CA MET A 147 -1.80 0.58 -2.91
C MET A 147 -1.20 -0.53 -3.76
N GLY A 148 -1.86 -1.69 -3.80
CA GLY A 148 -1.59 -2.74 -4.78
C GLY A 148 -2.73 -2.85 -5.79
N ALA A 149 -2.39 -2.98 -7.08
CA ALA A 149 -3.35 -3.19 -8.16
C ALA A 149 -3.17 -4.57 -8.83
N ASN A 150 -4.29 -5.27 -8.98
CA ASN A 150 -4.41 -6.54 -9.68
C ASN A 150 -4.55 -6.32 -11.18
N ILE A 151 -3.43 -6.04 -11.83
CA ILE A 151 -3.39 -5.67 -13.25
C ILE A 151 -3.80 -6.78 -14.20
N LYS A 152 -3.81 -8.04 -13.73
CA LYS A 152 -4.26 -9.21 -14.50
C LYS A 152 -5.78 -9.44 -14.41
N ASN A 153 -6.48 -8.66 -13.57
CA ASN A 153 -7.91 -8.81 -13.31
C ASN A 153 -8.31 -10.25 -12.92
N LEU A 154 -7.47 -10.90 -12.12
CA LEU A 154 -7.73 -12.24 -11.60
C LEU A 154 -8.62 -12.17 -10.35
N ALA A 155 -9.18 -13.30 -9.90
CA ALA A 155 -9.96 -13.34 -8.66
C ALA A 155 -9.15 -12.86 -7.43
N SER A 156 -7.86 -13.22 -7.42
CA SER A 156 -6.87 -12.71 -6.48
C SER A 156 -5.48 -12.72 -7.11
N VAL A 157 -4.60 -11.87 -6.58
CA VAL A 157 -3.17 -11.84 -6.90
C VAL A 157 -2.40 -11.54 -5.62
N SER A 158 -1.22 -12.11 -5.46
CA SER A 158 -0.43 -11.98 -4.23
C SER A 158 1.05 -11.96 -4.54
N SER A 159 1.84 -11.23 -3.75
CA SER A 159 3.30 -11.31 -3.71
C SER A 159 3.75 -11.32 -2.25
N SER A 160 5.04 -11.57 -1.96
CA SER A 160 5.52 -11.42 -0.58
C SER A 160 5.49 -9.94 -0.19
N CYS A 161 5.13 -9.64 1.06
CA CYS A 161 5.12 -8.25 1.51
C CYS A 161 6.52 -7.61 1.48
N SER A 162 7.59 -8.39 1.67
CA SER A 162 8.95 -7.95 1.39
C SER A 162 9.17 -7.49 -0.07
N ASP A 163 8.65 -8.22 -1.06
CA ASP A 163 8.77 -7.82 -2.48
C ASP A 163 7.95 -6.57 -2.81
N VAL A 164 6.79 -6.41 -2.16
CA VAL A 164 5.97 -5.19 -2.24
C VAL A 164 6.72 -4.00 -1.65
N ALA A 165 7.34 -4.17 -0.48
CA ALA A 165 8.10 -3.12 0.16
C ALA A 165 9.34 -2.71 -0.65
N ILE A 166 10.05 -3.67 -1.27
CA ILE A 166 11.16 -3.38 -2.18
C ILE A 166 10.69 -2.52 -3.37
N ALA A 167 9.54 -2.85 -3.95
CA ALA A 167 8.98 -2.07 -5.06
C ALA A 167 8.59 -0.65 -4.63
N ALA A 168 7.95 -0.50 -3.47
CA ALA A 168 7.62 0.81 -2.92
C ALA A 168 8.86 1.63 -2.57
N GLN A 169 9.90 1.01 -1.99
CA GLN A 169 11.17 1.66 -1.70
C GLN A 169 11.86 2.14 -2.98
N TRP A 170 11.80 1.38 -4.08
CA TRP A 170 12.31 1.85 -5.36
C TRP A 170 11.63 3.17 -5.77
N ILE A 171 10.31 3.27 -5.64
CA ILE A 171 9.56 4.50 -5.96
C ILE A 171 10.03 5.64 -5.05
N TYR A 172 10.17 5.40 -3.75
CA TYR A 172 10.69 6.37 -2.78
C TYR A 172 12.07 6.91 -3.17
N ASP A 173 12.98 6.02 -3.54
CA ASP A 173 14.38 6.37 -3.83
C ASP A 173 14.52 7.14 -5.15
N ASN A 174 13.66 6.83 -6.14
CA ASN A 174 13.81 7.31 -7.52
C ASN A 174 12.84 8.42 -7.92
N CYS A 175 11.75 8.61 -7.17
CA CYS A 175 10.76 9.68 -7.42
C CYS A 175 10.89 10.85 -6.44
N GLY A 176 12.02 10.99 -5.74
CA GLY A 176 12.27 12.11 -4.84
C GLY A 176 12.30 13.46 -5.56
N VAL A 177 11.57 14.44 -5.03
CA VAL A 177 11.66 15.84 -5.48
C VAL A 177 12.77 16.56 -4.72
N ASP A 178 12.78 16.37 -3.40
CA ASP A 178 13.81 16.88 -2.50
C ASP A 178 13.99 15.93 -1.30
N THR A 179 14.47 16.44 -0.16
CA THR A 179 14.68 15.65 1.06
C THR A 179 13.39 15.34 1.83
N THR A 180 12.33 16.14 1.67
CA THR A 180 11.06 16.01 2.40
C THR A 180 9.97 15.36 1.56
N ASP A 181 10.02 15.56 0.25
CA ASP A 181 8.92 15.27 -0.65
C ASP A 181 9.34 14.39 -1.84
N MET A 182 8.36 13.67 -2.36
CA MET A 182 8.50 12.84 -3.55
C MET A 182 7.26 12.95 -4.43
N ASN A 183 7.45 12.73 -5.72
CA ASN A 183 6.36 12.52 -6.65
C ASN A 183 5.70 11.17 -6.38
N ALA A 184 4.40 11.09 -6.63
CA ALA A 184 3.69 9.82 -6.68
C ALA A 184 4.32 8.89 -7.72
N GLY A 185 4.07 7.60 -7.65
CA GLY A 185 4.67 6.68 -8.60
C GLY A 185 4.14 5.26 -8.51
N ALA A 186 4.66 4.42 -9.41
CA ALA A 186 4.27 3.01 -9.47
C ALA A 186 5.42 2.13 -9.95
N HIS A 187 5.47 0.91 -9.40
CA HIS A 187 6.46 -0.10 -9.74
C HIS A 187 5.91 -1.50 -9.44
N PHE A 188 6.36 -2.51 -10.19
CA PHE A 188 5.91 -3.88 -9.97
C PHE A 188 6.57 -4.50 -8.74
N ALA A 189 5.81 -5.30 -7.99
CA ALA A 189 6.36 -6.14 -6.93
C ALA A 189 7.42 -7.09 -7.49
N HIS A 190 8.59 -7.15 -6.83
CA HIS A 190 9.79 -7.81 -7.37
C HIS A 190 9.63 -9.34 -7.56
N GLY A 191 8.76 -9.99 -6.79
CA GLY A 191 8.65 -11.44 -6.78
C GLY A 191 7.95 -12.05 -8.01
N ASN A 192 6.84 -11.46 -8.46
CA ASN A 192 6.02 -12.05 -9.52
C ASN A 192 5.54 -11.08 -10.60
N GLY A 193 5.72 -9.77 -10.44
CA GLY A 193 5.29 -8.79 -11.44
C GLY A 193 3.78 -8.70 -11.67
N ASP A 194 2.97 -9.30 -10.78
CA ASP A 194 1.51 -9.36 -10.98
C ASP A 194 0.76 -8.31 -10.17
N LEU A 195 1.47 -7.69 -9.22
CA LEU A 195 1.03 -6.56 -8.43
C LEU A 195 1.76 -5.31 -8.88
N LEU A 196 1.00 -4.34 -9.38
CA LEU A 196 1.50 -2.97 -9.54
C LEU A 196 1.32 -2.25 -8.20
N ILE A 197 2.44 -1.87 -7.60
CA ILE A 197 2.47 -1.11 -6.36
C ILE A 197 2.50 0.37 -6.70
N SER A 198 1.74 1.18 -5.97
CA SER A 198 1.73 2.63 -6.17
C SER A 198 1.83 3.37 -4.85
N ILE A 199 2.52 4.51 -4.86
CA ILE A 199 2.53 5.51 -3.80
C ILE A 199 1.77 6.73 -4.34
N VAL A 200 0.68 7.10 -3.69
CA VAL A 200 -0.23 8.17 -4.12
C VAL A 200 -0.74 8.97 -2.91
N PRO A 201 -1.31 10.17 -3.09
CA PRO A 201 -2.05 10.85 -2.02
C PRO A 201 -3.20 9.97 -1.51
N ALA A 202 -3.43 9.99 -0.19
CA ALA A 202 -4.49 9.25 0.49
C ALA A 202 -5.88 9.86 0.32
#